data_AF-A0A951LP92-F1
#
_entry.id   AF-A0A951LP92-F1
#
_cell.length_a   1.000
_cell.length_b   1.000
_cell.length_c   1.000
_cell.angle_alpha   90.00
_cell.angle_beta   90.00
_cell.angle_gamma   90.00
#
_symmetry.space_group_name_H-M   'P 1'
#
loop_
_entity.id
_entity.type
_entity.pdbx_description
1 polymer ?
#
loop_
_entity_poly.entity_id
_entity_poly.type
_entity_poly.pdbx_seq_one_letter_code
_entity_poly.pdbx_strand_id
1 'polypeptide(L)' 'MASETISYSYDARGRLVQVKHSGSVNNNVSATYSYDKAGNRNNVNVVSPNPAP' A
#
# COMPACT_ATOMS: atom_id res chain seq x y z
N MET A 1 9.30 7.92 -20.90
CA MET A 1 8.97 8.93 -19.87
C MET A 1 8.65 8.18 -18.59
N ALA A 2 9.05 8.71 -17.43
CA ALA A 2 8.68 8.12 -16.15
C ALA A 2 7.18 8.34 -15.89
N SER A 3 6.51 7.33 -15.38
CA SER A 3 5.08 7.31 -15.10
C SER A 3 4.82 6.49 -13.84
N GLU A 4 3.89 6.97 -13.02
CA GLU A 4 3.44 6.30 -11.81
C GLU A 4 1.93 6.49 -11.67
N THR A 5 1.24 5.45 -11.27
CA THR A 5 -0.17 5.48 -10.87
C THR A 5 -0.25 4.86 -9.49
N ILE A 6 -0.91 5.58 -8.57
CA ILE A 6 -1.08 5.14 -7.19
C ILE A 6 -2.56 4.86 -6.97
N SER A 7 -2.87 3.61 -6.62
CA SER A 7 -4.22 3.17 -6.30
C SER A 7 -4.39 3.02 -4.79
N TYR A 8 -5.49 3.54 -4.27
CA TYR A 8 -5.85 3.46 -2.86
C TYR A 8 -7.10 2.59 -2.70
N SER A 9 -7.08 1.70 -1.72
CA SER A 9 -8.24 0.88 -1.37
C SER A 9 -8.62 1.10 0.09
N TYR A 10 -9.93 1.14 0.34
CA TYR A 10 -10.50 1.44 1.64
C TYR A 10 -11.42 0.32 2.09
N ASP A 11 -11.51 0.11 3.40
CA ASP A 11 -12.54 -0.75 3.98
C ASP A 11 -13.92 -0.05 4.03
N ALA A 12 -14.94 -0.79 4.45
CA ALA A 12 -16.31 -0.26 4.58
C ALA A 12 -16.47 0.90 5.58
N ARG A 13 -15.45 1.15 6.43
CA ARG A 13 -15.42 2.29 7.37
C ARG A 13 -14.62 3.46 6.81
N GLY A 14 -14.19 3.40 5.55
CA GLY A 14 -13.41 4.44 4.88
C GLY A 14 -11.94 4.49 5.30
N ARG A 15 -11.40 3.45 5.94
CA ARG A 15 -9.99 3.42 6.36
C ARG A 15 -9.13 2.83 5.25
N LEU A 16 -7.94 3.40 5.05
CA LEU A 16 -6.99 2.96 4.04
C LEU A 16 -6.44 1.56 4.37
N VAL A 17 -6.69 0.57 3.52
CA VAL A 17 -6.20 -0.80 3.71
C VAL A 17 -5.06 -1.18 2.76
N GLN A 18 -4.95 -0.49 1.61
CA GLN A 18 -3.89 -0.75 0.65
C GLN A 18 -3.50 0.50 -0.16
N VAL A 19 -2.20 0.62 -0.41
CA VAL A 19 -1.62 1.50 -1.44
C VAL A 19 -0.87 0.62 -2.43
N LYS A 20 -1.12 0.79 -3.72
CA LYS A 20 -0.41 0.06 -4.79
C LYS A 20 0.14 1.02 -5.83
N HIS A 21 1.42 0.88 -6.12
CA HIS A 21 2.14 1.64 -7.13
C HIS A 21 2.26 0.80 -8.41
N SER A 22 1.97 1.40 -9.55
CA SER A 22 2.19 0.83 -10.87
C SER A 22 2.77 1.85 -11.82
N GLY A 23 3.47 1.39 -12.87
CA GLY A 23 4.06 2.26 -13.88
C GLY A 23 5.50 1.87 -14.17
N SER A 24 6.33 2.85 -14.50
CA SER A 24 7.76 2.64 -14.75
C SER A 24 8.63 2.87 -13.53
N VAL A 25 8.18 3.70 -12.58
CA VAL A 25 8.86 3.92 -11.29
C VAL A 25 8.06 3.30 -10.15
N ASN A 26 8.77 2.76 -9.14
CA ASN A 26 8.18 2.06 -7.98
C ASN A 26 7.16 0.98 -8.36
N ASN A 27 7.27 0.44 -9.57
CA ASN A 27 6.28 -0.49 -10.09
C ASN A 27 6.18 -1.70 -9.17
N ASN A 28 4.95 -2.14 -8.88
CA ASN A 28 4.64 -3.25 -7.98
C ASN A 28 5.06 -3.06 -6.50
N VAL A 29 5.48 -1.86 -6.09
CA VAL A 29 5.55 -1.55 -4.66
C VAL A 29 4.13 -1.47 -4.12
N SER A 30 3.86 -2.10 -2.99
CA SER A 30 2.58 -1.99 -2.32
C SER A 30 2.71 -2.00 -0.80
N ALA A 31 1.82 -1.27 -0.14
CA ALA A 31 1.70 -1.24 1.31
C ALA A 31 0.31 -1.72 1.71
N THR A 32 0.24 -2.57 2.73
CA THR A 32 -1.01 -3.05 3.33
C THR A 32 -1.07 -2.65 4.79
N TYR A 33 -2.29 -2.34 5.25
CA TYR A 33 -2.56 -1.70 6.52
C TYR A 33 -3.56 -2.56 7.28
N SER A 34 -3.24 -2.91 8.51
CA SER A 34 -4.14 -3.65 9.40
C SER A 34 -4.52 -2.80 10.60
N TYR A 35 -5.74 -3.03 11.08
CA TYR A 35 -6.33 -2.29 12.18
C TYR A 35 -6.83 -3.25 13.25
N ASP A 36 -6.66 -2.87 14.51
CA ASP A 36 -7.28 -3.57 15.62
C ASP A 36 -8.79 -3.29 15.72
N LYS A 37 -9.46 -3.93 16.68
CA LYS A 37 -10.90 -3.76 16.92
C LYS A 37 -11.28 -2.34 17.39
N ALA A 38 -10.37 -1.63 18.05
CA ALA A 38 -10.58 -0.24 18.47
C ALA A 38 -10.42 0.75 17.32
N GLY A 39 -9.86 0.30 16.19
CA GLY A 39 -9.66 1.08 14.99
C GLY A 39 -8.27 1.68 14.87
N ASN A 40 -7.34 1.33 15.75
CA ASN A 40 -5.95 1.77 15.64
C ASN A 40 -5.25 0.98 14.55
N ARG A 41 -4.42 1.65 13.75
CA ARG A 41 -3.52 0.97 12.82
C ARG A 41 -2.44 0.27 13.64
N ASN A 42 -2.42 -1.06 13.61
CA ASN A 42 -1.47 -1.85 14.41
C ASN A 42 -0.34 -2.46 13.57
N ASN A 43 -0.45 -2.43 12.23
CA ASN A 43 0.57 -2.97 11.36
C ASN A 43 0.63 -2.26 9.99
N VAL A 44 1.83 -2.27 9.44
CA VAL A 44 2.13 -1.90 8.05
C VAL A 44 3.00 -2.99 7.47
N ASN A 45 2.62 -3.51 6.32
CA ASN A 45 3.48 -4.39 5.55
C ASN A 45 3.73 -3.78 4.18
N VAL A 46 4.99 -3.46 3.88
CA VAL A 46 5.42 -2.91 2.59
C VAL A 46 6.18 -3.98 1.84
N VAL A 47 5.74 -4.26 0.62
CA VAL A 47 6.42 -5.19 -0.29
C VAL A 47 6.87 -4.44 -1.53
N SER A 48 8.12 -4.63 -1.88
CA SER A 48 8.73 -4.13 -3.10
C SER A 48 9.16 -5.34 -3.92
N PRO A 49 9.01 -5.34 -5.26
CA PRO A 49 9.43 -6.46 -6.10
C PRO A 49 10.96 -6.67 -6.10
N ASN A 50 11.72 -5.73 -5.53
CA ASN A 50 13.12 -5.90 -5.21
C ASN A 50 13.25 -6.02 -3.69
N PRO A 51 13.76 -7.13 -3.14
CA PRO A 51 14.24 -7.12 -1.76
C PRO A 51 15.29 -6.01 -1.68
N ALA A 52 15.30 -5.24 -0.58
CA ALA A 52 16.46 -4.41 -0.30
C ALA A 52 17.74 -5.29 -0.39
N PRO A 53 18.85 -4.80 -0.98
CA PRO A 53 20.11 -5.51 -0.88
C PRO A 53 20.50 -5.77 0.58
#